data_AF-A0A3C0S7E6-F1
#
_entry.id   AF-A0A3C0S7E6-F1
#
_cell.length_a   1.000
_cell.length_b   1.000
_cell.length_c   1.000
_cell.angle_alpha   90.00
_cell.angle_beta   90.00
_cell.angle_gamma   90.00
#
_symmetry.space_group_name_H-M   'P 1'
#
loop_
_entity.id
_entity.type
_entity.pdbx_description
1 polymer ?
#
loop_
_entity_poly.entity_id
_entity_poly.type
_entity_poly.pdbx_seq_one_letter_code
_entity_poly.pdbx_strand_id
1 'polypeptide(L)'
;WVDELNKKDFLGFHDWRIPEKEEMGKLFVPDNIVLGRSKQELHIDSVFKPGGGNGSWCMPFDQQAAFYFSYTSGISQAFDQDFSQGYLRVVRLYPD
;
A
#
# COMPACT_ATOMS: atom_id res chain seq x y z
N TRP A 1 -6.11 9.37 -8.42
CA TRP A 1 -5.24 8.28 -8.91
C TRP A 1 -6.01 6.99 -9.14
N VAL A 2 -6.69 6.42 -8.15
CA VAL A 2 -7.52 5.20 -8.32
C VAL A 2 -8.52 5.33 -9.48
N ASP A 3 -9.27 6.44 -9.52
CA ASP A 3 -10.21 6.71 -10.61
C ASP A 3 -9.55 6.74 -11.99
N GLU A 4 -8.29 7.16 -12.08
CA GLU A 4 -7.56 7.19 -13.35
C GLU A 4 -7.11 5.79 -13.77
N LEU A 5 -6.75 4.92 -12.83
CA LEU A 5 -6.47 3.51 -13.12
C LEU A 5 -7.73 2.83 -13.65
N ASN A 6 -8.88 3.10 -13.00
CA ASN A 6 -10.16 2.54 -13.41
C ASN A 6 -10.59 3.04 -14.79
N LYS A 7 -10.41 4.33 -15.09
CA LYS A 7 -10.70 4.91 -16.42
C LYS A 7 -9.81 4.37 -17.54
N LYS A 8 -8.62 3.86 -17.21
CA LYS A 8 -7.62 3.37 -18.19
C LYS A 8 -7.62 1.86 -18.33
N ASP A 9 -8.53 1.15 -17.64
CA ASP A 9 -8.51 -0.31 -17.53
C ASP A 9 -7.10 -0.81 -17.22
N PHE A 10 -6.45 -0.25 -16.20
CA PHE A 10 -5.08 -0.61 -15.87
C PHE A 10 -4.99 -2.13 -15.62
N LEU A 11 -4.10 -2.80 -16.36
CA LEU A 11 -3.98 -4.27 -16.41
C LEU A 11 -5.27 -5.02 -16.78
N GLY A 12 -6.20 -4.36 -17.50
CA GLY A 12 -7.48 -4.92 -17.92
C GLY A 12 -8.61 -4.79 -16.88
N PHE A 13 -8.39 -4.00 -15.82
CA PHE A 13 -9.27 -3.95 -14.66
C PHE A 13 -9.73 -2.52 -14.34
N HIS A 14 -10.97 -2.39 -13.86
CA HIS A 14 -11.66 -1.11 -13.60
C HIS A 14 -12.30 -0.99 -12.20
N ASP A 15 -11.92 -1.88 -11.29
CA ASP A 15 -12.43 -1.97 -9.92
C ASP A 15 -11.30 -1.79 -8.88
N TRP A 16 -10.22 -1.10 -9.26
CA TRP A 16 -9.14 -0.75 -8.34
C TRP A 16 -9.69 0.12 -7.21
N ARG A 17 -9.18 -0.11 -6.00
CA ARG A 17 -9.48 0.67 -4.80
C ARG A 17 -8.26 0.85 -3.91
N ILE A 18 -8.38 1.78 -2.96
CA ILE A 18 -7.44 1.91 -1.84
C ILE A 18 -7.63 0.70 -0.91
N PRO A 19 -6.54 0.09 -0.42
CA PRO A 19 -6.63 -1.06 0.48
C PRO A 19 -7.10 -0.65 1.87
N GLU A 20 -7.69 -1.59 2.61
CA GLU A 20 -7.89 -1.46 4.05
C GLU A 20 -6.58 -1.72 4.80
N LYS A 21 -6.40 -1.13 5.98
CA LYS A 21 -5.18 -1.31 6.79
C LYS A 21 -4.91 -2.78 7.12
N GLU A 22 -5.96 -3.59 7.35
CA GLU A 22 -5.85 -5.01 7.66
C GLU A 22 -5.32 -5.81 6.46
N GLU A 23 -5.63 -5.38 5.23
CA GLU A 23 -5.12 -6.04 4.02
C GLU A 23 -3.62 -5.81 3.85
N MET A 24 -3.13 -4.61 4.16
CA MET A 24 -1.69 -4.33 4.13
C MET A 24 -0.95 -5.06 5.24
N GLY A 25 -1.56 -5.20 6.42
CA GLY A 25 -1.03 -6.00 7.52
C GLY A 25 -0.75 -7.46 7.14
N LYS A 26 -1.59 -8.07 6.30
CA LYS A 26 -1.41 -9.46 5.82
C LYS A 26 -0.21 -9.63 4.88
N LEU A 27 0.28 -8.56 4.28
CA LEU A 27 1.47 -8.61 3.41
C LEU A 27 2.78 -8.56 4.20
N PHE A 28 2.72 -8.19 5.48
CA PHE A 28 3.91 -8.08 6.32
C PHE A 28 4.38 -9.47 6.76
N VAL A 29 5.61 -9.81 6.38
CA VAL A 29 6.27 -11.09 6.68
C VAL A 29 7.60 -10.76 7.36
N PRO A 30 7.67 -10.77 8.71
CA PRO A 30 8.84 -10.30 9.46
C PRO A 30 10.16 -10.96 9.05
N ASP A 31 10.11 -12.26 8.75
CA ASP A 31 11.30 -13.06 8.47
C ASP A 31 11.78 -12.98 7.01
N ASN A 32 11.01 -12.32 6.13
CA ASN A 32 11.39 -12.15 4.73
C ASN A 32 11.86 -10.72 4.47
N ILE A 33 12.81 -10.53 3.57
CA ILE A 33 13.34 -9.21 3.23
C ILE A 33 13.42 -9.05 1.71
N VAL A 34 12.73 -8.03 1.22
CA VAL A 34 12.83 -7.53 -0.16
C VAL A 34 13.41 -6.13 -0.13
N LEU A 35 14.37 -5.84 -1.01
CA LEU A 35 14.95 -4.50 -1.11
C LEU A 35 13.99 -3.57 -1.85
N GLY A 36 13.44 -2.59 -1.13
CA GLY A 36 12.63 -1.51 -1.66
C GLY A 36 13.45 -0.42 -2.36
N ARG A 37 12.76 0.67 -2.71
CA ARG A 37 13.39 1.88 -3.24
C ARG A 37 14.46 2.40 -2.27
N SER A 38 15.57 2.91 -2.80
CA SER A 38 16.71 3.39 -2.01
C SER A 38 17.32 2.33 -1.07
N LYS A 39 17.19 1.04 -1.43
CA LYS A 39 17.69 -0.11 -0.67
C LYS A 39 17.10 -0.24 0.74
N GLN A 40 15.88 0.28 0.96
CA GLN A 40 15.19 0.06 2.23
C GLN A 40 14.78 -1.41 2.38
N GLU A 41 14.94 -1.98 3.57
CA GLU A 41 14.50 -3.34 3.87
C GLU A 41 12.98 -3.36 4.06
N LEU A 42 12.29 -4.16 3.24
CA LEU A 42 10.84 -4.34 3.31
C LEU A 42 10.55 -5.78 3.75
N HIS A 43 9.77 -5.94 4.81
CA HIS A 43 9.38 -7.23 5.34
C HIS A 43 8.13 -7.75 4.63
N ILE A 44 8.29 -8.20 3.39
CA ILE A 44 7.22 -8.70 2.52
C ILE A 44 7.67 -9.96 1.78
N ASP A 45 6.72 -10.70 1.22
CA ASP A 45 7.03 -11.92 0.46
C ASP A 45 7.87 -11.65 -0.81
N SER A 46 8.86 -12.51 -1.06
CA SER A 46 9.74 -12.49 -2.23
C SER A 46 9.06 -12.65 -3.59
N VAL A 47 7.77 -12.99 -3.62
CA VAL A 47 6.93 -12.91 -4.83
C VAL A 47 6.84 -11.47 -5.36
N PHE A 48 7.02 -10.47 -4.48
CA PHE A 48 7.08 -9.07 -4.89
C PHE A 48 8.46 -8.70 -5.41
N LYS A 49 8.47 -7.98 -6.53
CA LYS A 49 9.71 -7.50 -7.13
C LYS A 49 10.38 -6.44 -6.23
N PRO A 50 11.73 -6.42 -6.14
CA PRO A 50 12.48 -5.35 -5.51
C PRO A 50 12.21 -3.97 -6.12
N GLY A 51 12.49 -2.91 -5.37
CA GLY A 51 12.36 -1.51 -5.78
C GLY A 51 11.01 -0.85 -5.43
N GLY A 52 10.12 -1.59 -4.77
CA GLY A 52 8.81 -1.09 -4.33
C GLY A 52 8.88 0.02 -3.27
N GLY A 53 7.76 0.71 -3.08
CA GLY A 53 7.56 1.66 -1.99
C GLY A 53 7.57 0.97 -0.63
N ASN A 54 7.85 1.74 0.42
CA ASN A 54 8.04 1.20 1.77
C ASN A 54 6.76 1.01 2.59
N GLY A 55 5.61 1.29 1.99
CA GLY A 55 4.33 1.23 2.67
C GLY A 55 3.20 1.54 1.72
N SER A 56 2.01 1.75 2.29
CA SER A 56 0.84 2.17 1.55
C SER A 56 -0.09 3.01 2.42
N TRP A 57 -0.66 4.06 1.82
CA TRP A 57 -1.90 4.65 2.30
C TRP A 57 -3.03 3.62 2.30
N CYS A 58 -3.86 3.67 3.34
CA CYS A 58 -4.91 2.71 3.61
C CYS A 58 -6.20 3.40 4.05
N MET A 59 -7.32 2.74 3.80
CA MET A 59 -8.60 2.98 4.44
C MET A 59 -8.60 2.40 5.88
N PRO A 60 -9.50 2.90 6.75
CA PRO A 60 -10.35 4.08 6.54
C PRO A 60 -9.57 5.40 6.68
N PHE A 61 -9.98 6.45 5.99
CA PHE A 61 -9.56 7.81 6.32
C PHE A 61 -10.78 8.70 6.54
N ASP A 62 -10.65 9.71 7.38
CA ASP A 62 -11.68 10.72 7.61
C ASP A 62 -11.10 12.13 7.45
N GLN A 63 -11.84 13.15 7.90
CA GLN A 63 -11.35 14.53 7.83
C GLN A 63 -10.18 14.80 8.79
N GLN A 64 -9.86 13.91 9.72
CA GLN A 64 -8.80 14.12 10.71
C GLN A 64 -7.54 13.33 10.35
N ALA A 65 -7.66 12.10 9.87
CA ALA A 65 -6.49 11.28 9.58
C ALA A 65 -6.69 10.23 8.49
N ALA A 66 -5.57 9.87 7.86
CA ALA A 66 -5.41 8.68 7.02
C ALA A 66 -4.38 7.73 7.63
N PHE A 67 -4.51 6.43 7.38
CA PHE A 67 -3.55 5.44 7.85
C PHE A 67 -2.49 5.14 6.80
N TYR A 68 -1.24 5.09 7.23
CA TYR A 68 -0.12 4.62 6.44
C TYR A 68 0.47 3.36 7.08
N PHE A 69 0.47 2.25 6.34
CA PHE A 69 1.10 1.01 6.79
C PHE A 69 2.54 0.94 6.29
N SER A 70 3.50 0.71 7.18
CA SER A 70 4.93 0.58 6.86
C SER A 70 5.34 -0.89 6.76
N TYR A 71 5.87 -1.30 5.62
CA TYR A 71 6.45 -2.64 5.44
C TYR A 71 7.83 -2.79 6.11
N THR A 72 8.46 -1.68 6.51
CA THR A 72 9.73 -1.70 7.24
C THR A 72 9.51 -2.04 8.71
N SER A 73 8.41 -1.56 9.30
CA SER A 73 8.14 -1.71 10.74
C SER A 73 6.94 -2.58 11.08
N GLY A 74 6.07 -2.89 10.10
CA GLY A 74 4.83 -3.63 10.32
C GLY A 74 3.75 -2.84 11.07
N ILE A 75 3.93 -1.52 11.22
CA ILE A 75 3.05 -0.65 11.99
C ILE A 75 2.21 0.21 11.05
N SER A 76 0.94 0.39 11.41
CA SER A 76 0.04 1.38 10.83
C SER A 76 0.06 2.66 11.67
N GLN A 77 0.38 3.79 11.05
CA GLN A 77 0.42 5.11 11.69
C GLN A 77 -0.68 6.00 11.11
N ALA A 78 -1.30 6.82 11.95
CA ALA A 78 -2.24 7.84 11.53
C ALA A 78 -1.49 9.14 11.20
N PHE A 79 -1.84 9.75 10.07
CA PHE A 79 -1.31 11.03 9.63
C PHE A 79 -2.45 11.99 9.35
N ASP A 80 -2.27 13.26 9.67
CA ASP A 80 -3.22 14.33 9.34
C ASP A 80 -3.17 14.70 7.84
N GLN A 81 -4.03 15.63 7.44
CA GLN A 81 -4.17 16.05 6.04
C GLN A 81 -2.94 16.79 5.49
N ASP A 82 -2.07 17.34 6.34
CA ASP A 82 -0.90 18.09 5.89
C ASP A 82 0.20 17.16 5.36
N PHE A 83 0.13 15.87 5.72
CA PHE A 83 1.06 14.85 5.25
C PHE A 83 0.52 14.13 4.01
N SER A 84 0.89 14.63 2.84
CA SER A 84 0.45 14.11 1.53
C SER A 84 1.46 13.19 0.83
N GLN A 85 2.66 13.00 1.39
CA GLN A 85 3.72 12.20 0.77
C GLN A 85 3.59 10.73 1.14
N GLY A 86 3.70 9.85 0.16
CA GLY A 86 3.73 8.41 0.43
C GLY A 86 3.49 7.58 -0.81
N TYR A 87 3.41 6.27 -0.61
CA TYR A 87 3.07 5.30 -1.64
C TYR A 87 1.64 4.82 -1.47
N LEU A 88 1.04 4.34 -2.55
CA LEU A 88 -0.26 3.68 -2.54
C LEU A 88 -0.16 2.38 -3.33
N ARG A 89 -0.49 1.28 -2.69
CA ARG A 89 -0.67 -0.02 -3.32
C ARG A 89 -2.15 -0.28 -3.49
N VAL A 90 -2.65 -0.15 -4.72
CA VAL A 90 -4.06 -0.46 -5.01
C VAL A 90 -4.33 -1.96 -4.95
N VAL A 91 -5.55 -2.29 -4.57
CA VAL A 91 -6.08 -3.65 -4.56
C VAL A 91 -7.35 -3.71 -5.39
N ARG A 92 -7.73 -4.91 -5.82
CA ARG A 92 -8.97 -5.15 -6.56
C ARG A 92 -10.15 -5.14 -5.59
N LEU A 93 -11.31 -4.66 -6.04
CA LEU A 93 -12.54 -4.74 -5.25
C LEU A 93 -13.05 -6.18 -5.20
N TYR A 94 -13.01 -6.87 -6.33
CA TYR A 94 -13.46 -8.26 -6.42
C TYR A 94 -12.25 -9.20 -6.50
N PRO A 95 -12.18 -10.24 -5.64
CA PRO A 95 -11.24 -11.34 -5.87
C PRO A 95 -11.66 -12.10 -7.14
N ASP A 96 -10.67 -12.54 -7.92
CA ASP A 96 -10.88 -13.34 -9.14
C ASP A 96 -11.45 -14.74 -8.82
#